data_AF-A0A1W9VTL3-F1
#
_entry.id   AF-A0A1W9VTL3-F1
#
_cell.length_a   1.000
_cell.length_b   1.000
_cell.length_c   1.000
_cell.angle_alpha   90.00
_cell.angle_beta   90.00
_cell.angle_gamma   90.00
#
_symmetry.space_group_name_H-M   'P 1'
#
loop_
_entity.id
_entity.type
_entity.pdbx_description
1 polymer ?
#
loop_
_entity_poly.entity_id
_entity_poly.type
_entity_poly.pdbx_seq_one_letter_code
_entity_poly.pdbx_strand_id
1 'polypeptide(L)'
;MTSYNIYKLIDGEVSSIANTTESFYIDSNLESGEEYLYSIATYNSDFSTPESFLAPWKKVIPGELVQIEGIRKISNYSIEVDFSVPVDNDMIHIGHYSLDGGIGNPHSVNLIKNFSTAIIKFDEEFIEPTYNLTCFNMKSRIGVEVEEIEFNFENGADCVAPSVIQIDVLNNKTVNFIFSEDIYSSISDEIQISNFVLKRPTNDFNNSIENISKDGNILTVSLSEKMKYSTQPYKLVIKNIKDVVGNVITIQNSTVQFSLTDIVDLSKLVVYPNPIYLRDSEKEMKFTNFPINTRGKISIFNMAGDLIFNNDIGPFNGNQMYRWDLNNNSGKRVSSGVYIYIIEMEGSRKKGKFAIIH
;
A
#
# COMPACT_ATOMS: atom_id res chain seq x y z
N MET A 1 40.89 33.29 -46.43
CA MET A 1 39.55 33.24 -45.78
C MET A 1 39.61 32.19 -44.68
N THR A 2 39.29 32.55 -43.44
CA THR A 2 39.41 31.63 -42.29
C THR A 2 38.22 30.66 -42.26
N SER A 3 38.51 29.36 -42.14
CA SER A 3 37.53 28.31 -41.91
C SER A 3 37.98 27.40 -40.76
N TYR A 4 37.14 26.44 -40.39
CA TYR A 4 37.38 25.48 -39.32
C TYR A 4 37.33 24.07 -39.89
N ASN A 5 38.42 23.31 -39.72
CA ASN A 5 38.46 21.88 -39.97
C ASN A 5 37.95 21.14 -38.74
N ILE A 6 37.04 20.20 -38.96
CA ILE A 6 36.42 19.39 -37.91
C ILE A 6 36.91 17.96 -38.06
N TYR A 7 37.47 17.44 -36.97
CA TYR A 7 38.06 16.13 -36.89
C TYR A 7 37.25 15.22 -35.97
N LYS A 8 37.20 13.94 -36.34
CA LYS A 8 36.60 12.86 -35.56
C LYS A 8 37.60 11.72 -35.47
N LEU A 9 37.74 11.12 -34.29
CA LEU A 9 38.55 9.91 -34.13
C LEU A 9 37.71 8.70 -34.54
N ILE A 10 38.16 7.95 -35.55
CA ILE A 10 37.48 6.76 -36.08
C ILE A 10 38.51 5.63 -36.08
N ASP A 11 38.24 4.54 -35.35
CA ASP A 11 39.15 3.38 -35.23
C ASP A 11 40.58 3.72 -34.79
N GLY A 12 40.74 4.78 -34.00
CA GLY A 12 42.05 5.26 -33.51
C GLY A 12 42.79 6.17 -34.50
N GLU A 13 42.23 6.43 -35.68
CA GLU A 13 42.77 7.35 -36.68
C GLU A 13 42.01 8.68 -36.69
N VAL A 14 42.75 9.77 -36.91
CA VAL A 14 42.18 11.12 -37.00
C VAL A 14 41.64 11.34 -38.41
N SER A 15 40.33 11.47 -38.54
CA SER A 15 39.65 11.71 -39.80
C SER A 15 39.07 13.13 -39.86
N SER A 16 39.30 13.85 -40.96
CA SER A 16 38.66 15.14 -41.24
C SER A 16 37.26 14.89 -41.79
N ILE A 17 36.23 15.30 -41.06
CA ILE A 17 34.83 15.02 -41.41
C ILE A 17 34.12 16.21 -42.07
N ALA A 18 34.60 17.44 -41.85
CA ALA A 18 34.02 18.65 -42.44
C ALA A 18 34.98 19.84 -42.41
N ASN A 19 34.73 20.82 -43.29
CA ASN A 19 35.28 22.17 -43.22
C ASN A 19 34.11 23.17 -43.29
N THR A 20 34.09 24.15 -42.38
CA THR A 20 33.03 25.16 -42.34
C THR A 20 33.58 26.56 -42.05
N THR A 21 32.94 27.59 -42.59
CA THR A 21 33.20 28.99 -42.22
C THR A 21 32.28 29.48 -41.12
N GLU A 22 31.25 28.70 -40.78
CA GLU A 22 30.29 29.00 -39.72
C GLU A 22 30.88 28.74 -38.33
N SER A 23 30.26 29.33 -37.30
CA SER A 23 30.65 29.09 -35.90
C SER A 23 30.12 27.76 -35.32
N PHE A 24 29.44 26.93 -36.13
CA PHE A 24 28.89 25.65 -35.72
C PHE A 24 28.88 24.63 -36.86
N TYR A 25 28.75 23.35 -36.50
CA TYR A 25 28.58 22.21 -37.40
C TYR A 25 27.77 21.12 -36.69
N ILE A 26 26.93 20.40 -37.44
CA ILE A 26 26.08 19.31 -36.94
C ILE A 26 26.50 18.00 -37.61
N ASP A 27 26.95 17.02 -36.81
CA ASP A 27 27.16 15.63 -37.24
C ASP A 27 25.88 14.83 -36.91
N SER A 28 25.12 14.43 -37.93
CA SER A 28 23.76 13.88 -37.77
C SER A 28 23.68 12.35 -37.82
N ASN A 29 24.74 11.66 -38.25
CA ASN A 29 24.73 10.21 -38.49
C ASN A 29 25.46 9.47 -37.37
N LEU A 30 24.95 9.63 -36.16
CA LEU A 30 25.55 9.08 -34.95
C LEU A 30 24.67 7.98 -34.35
N GLU A 31 25.30 6.98 -33.76
CA GLU A 31 24.63 5.93 -33.02
C GLU A 31 24.49 6.35 -31.55
N SER A 32 23.30 6.17 -30.98
CA SER A 32 23.01 6.50 -29.58
C SER A 32 23.78 5.59 -28.64
N GLY A 33 24.40 6.17 -27.61
CA GLY A 33 25.20 5.45 -26.62
C GLY A 33 26.65 5.19 -27.04
N GLU A 34 27.02 5.44 -28.30
CA GLU A 34 28.40 5.28 -28.78
C GLU A 34 29.28 6.48 -28.44
N GLU A 35 30.56 6.21 -28.19
CA GLU A 35 31.53 7.25 -27.85
C GLU A 35 32.16 7.85 -29.10
N TYR A 36 32.11 9.18 -29.22
CA TYR A 36 32.78 9.92 -30.28
C TYR A 36 33.72 10.97 -29.69
N LEU A 37 34.90 11.09 -30.30
CA LEU A 37 35.91 12.09 -29.95
C LEU A 37 36.03 13.08 -31.09
N TYR A 38 35.88 14.37 -30.79
CA TYR A 38 35.98 15.46 -31.75
C TYR A 38 37.10 16.44 -31.40
N SER A 39 37.73 17.00 -32.42
CA SER A 39 38.65 18.11 -32.30
C SER A 39 38.47 19.07 -33.47
N ILE A 40 38.89 20.33 -33.31
CA ILE A 40 38.79 21.36 -34.34
C ILE A 40 40.15 22.03 -34.54
N ALA A 41 40.43 22.47 -35.75
CA ALA A 41 41.54 23.36 -36.06
C ALA A 41 41.08 24.51 -36.95
N THR A 42 41.70 25.68 -36.78
CA THR A 42 41.50 26.80 -37.70
C THR A 42 42.34 26.60 -38.96
N TYR A 43 41.76 26.90 -40.11
CA TYR A 43 42.39 26.82 -41.42
C TYR A 43 42.34 28.19 -42.12
N ASN A 44 43.47 28.63 -42.65
CA ASN A 44 43.58 29.82 -43.49
C ASN A 44 44.71 29.66 -44.52
N SER A 45 44.31 29.59 -45.79
CA SER A 45 45.21 29.43 -46.96
C SER A 45 46.23 30.56 -47.15
N ASP A 46 46.04 31.70 -46.48
CA ASP A 46 46.90 32.88 -46.64
C ASP A 46 48.24 32.74 -45.86
N PHE A 47 48.38 31.69 -45.03
CA PHE A 47 49.59 31.41 -44.25
C PHE A 47 50.41 30.25 -44.83
N SER A 48 51.73 30.28 -44.59
CA SER A 48 52.67 29.21 -45.00
C SER A 48 52.42 27.88 -44.26
N THR A 49 51.93 27.95 -43.03
CA THR A 49 51.32 26.84 -42.29
C THR A 49 49.83 27.15 -42.16
N PRO A 50 48.99 26.66 -43.10
CA PRO A 50 47.61 27.11 -43.21
C PRO A 50 46.71 26.58 -42.10
N GLU A 51 47.15 25.59 -41.31
CA GLU A 51 46.36 24.96 -40.26
C GLU A 51 46.99 25.13 -38.88
N SER A 52 46.15 25.40 -37.87
CA SER A 52 46.58 25.48 -36.47
C SER A 52 46.74 24.10 -35.84
N PHE A 53 47.28 24.06 -34.62
CA PHE A 53 47.18 22.87 -33.79
C PHE A 53 45.71 22.50 -33.53
N LEU A 54 45.48 21.19 -33.36
CA LEU A 54 44.20 20.65 -32.92
C LEU A 54 43.87 21.16 -31.52
N ALA A 55 42.62 21.59 -31.33
CA ALA A 55 42.07 21.85 -30.01
C ALA A 55 42.06 20.55 -29.16
N PRO A 56 41.98 20.65 -27.82
CA PRO A 56 41.80 19.49 -26.97
C PRO A 56 40.61 18.65 -27.42
N TRP A 57 40.81 17.34 -27.53
CA TRP A 57 39.77 16.40 -27.91
C TRP A 57 38.62 16.44 -26.90
N LYS A 58 37.39 16.58 -27.41
CA LYS A 58 36.17 16.51 -26.62
C LYS A 58 35.47 15.19 -26.88
N LYS A 59 35.14 14.49 -25.79
CA LYS A 59 34.33 13.27 -25.78
C LYS A 59 32.86 13.64 -25.74
N VAL A 60 32.06 12.99 -26.60
CA VAL A 60 30.61 13.16 -26.69
C VAL A 60 29.97 11.77 -26.82
N ILE A 61 28.89 11.54 -26.09
CA ILE A 61 28.05 10.34 -26.22
C ILE A 61 26.66 10.83 -26.66
N PRO A 62 26.26 10.60 -27.92
CA PRO A 62 24.93 10.93 -28.41
C PRO A 62 23.88 10.15 -27.65
N GLY A 63 22.76 10.80 -27.36
CA GLY A 63 21.69 10.20 -26.60
C GLY A 63 20.42 11.00 -26.70
N GLU A 64 19.34 10.42 -26.17
CA GLU A 64 18.04 11.06 -26.16
C GLU A 64 18.04 12.25 -25.17
N LEU A 65 17.33 13.30 -25.58
CA LEU A 65 17.05 14.43 -24.69
C LEU A 65 16.08 13.96 -23.60
N VAL A 66 16.30 14.44 -22.38
CA VAL A 66 15.33 14.25 -21.31
C VAL A 66 14.03 14.95 -21.70
N GLN A 67 12.92 14.25 -21.61
CA GLN A 67 11.57 14.78 -21.74
C GLN A 67 10.74 14.34 -20.54
N ILE A 68 9.67 15.07 -20.26
CA ILE A 68 8.65 14.64 -19.28
C ILE A 68 7.58 13.85 -20.05
N GLU A 69 7.42 12.57 -19.70
CA GLU A 69 6.41 11.71 -20.30
C GLU A 69 5.04 11.89 -19.65
N GLY A 70 5.02 12.24 -18.37
CA GLY A 70 3.79 12.49 -17.65
C GLY A 70 4.02 13.02 -16.25
N ILE A 71 3.01 13.73 -15.74
CA ILE A 71 2.92 14.16 -14.36
C ILE A 71 1.62 13.60 -13.77
N ARG A 72 1.74 12.98 -12.60
CA ARG A 72 0.59 12.46 -11.84
C ARG A 72 0.59 13.07 -10.45
N LYS A 73 -0.53 13.67 -10.05
CA LYS A 73 -0.73 14.11 -8.67
C LYS A 73 -0.79 12.89 -7.73
N ILE A 74 -0.04 12.94 -6.63
CA ILE A 74 -0.03 11.87 -5.59
C ILE A 74 -0.72 12.36 -4.31
N SER A 75 -0.70 13.67 -4.07
CA SER A 75 -1.41 14.32 -2.97
C SER A 75 -1.65 15.79 -3.31
N ASN A 76 -2.32 16.55 -2.45
CA ASN A 76 -2.48 17.99 -2.64
C ASN A 76 -1.18 18.80 -2.52
N TYR A 77 -0.03 18.16 -2.22
CA TYR A 77 1.26 18.81 -2.06
C TYR A 77 2.37 18.11 -2.86
N SER A 78 2.05 17.09 -3.65
CA SER A 78 3.08 16.28 -4.30
C SER A 78 2.66 15.69 -5.63
N ILE A 79 3.61 15.65 -6.55
CA ILE A 79 3.48 15.07 -7.88
C ILE A 79 4.55 13.99 -8.11
N GLU A 80 4.22 13.02 -8.96
CA GLU A 80 5.13 12.07 -9.59
C GLU A 80 5.39 12.56 -11.01
N VAL A 81 6.66 12.66 -11.40
CA VAL A 81 7.08 13.07 -12.75
C VAL A 81 7.86 11.92 -13.36
N ASP A 82 7.38 11.38 -14.48
CA ASP A 82 8.07 10.34 -15.24
C ASP A 82 8.88 10.98 -16.38
N PHE A 83 10.15 10.58 -16.52
CA PHE A 83 11.08 11.08 -17.53
C PHE A 83 11.33 10.04 -18.63
N SER A 84 11.57 10.49 -19.85
CA SER A 84 11.86 9.61 -21.01
C SER A 84 13.12 8.77 -20.86
N VAL A 85 14.09 9.26 -20.09
CA VAL A 85 15.35 8.57 -19.78
C VAL A 85 15.76 8.80 -18.33
N PRO A 86 16.57 7.91 -17.72
CA PRO A 86 17.14 8.14 -16.41
C PRO A 86 17.91 9.47 -16.34
N VAL A 87 17.54 10.31 -15.39
CA VAL A 87 18.17 11.61 -15.17
C VAL A 87 19.38 11.50 -14.24
N ASP A 88 20.25 12.50 -14.30
CA ASP A 88 21.41 12.60 -13.42
C ASP A 88 20.98 12.70 -11.95
N ASN A 89 21.84 12.22 -11.04
CA ASN A 89 21.56 12.27 -9.61
C ASN A 89 21.50 13.72 -9.09
N ASP A 90 22.09 14.69 -9.78
CA ASP A 90 21.98 16.11 -9.45
C ASP A 90 20.53 16.63 -9.49
N MET A 91 19.64 15.96 -10.21
CA MET A 91 18.22 16.31 -10.31
C MET A 91 17.43 16.09 -8.99
N ILE A 92 18.10 15.74 -7.89
CA ILE A 92 17.49 15.79 -6.54
C ILE A 92 17.44 17.23 -5.98
N HIS A 93 18.17 18.19 -6.56
CA HIS A 93 18.17 19.55 -6.06
C HIS A 93 16.89 20.29 -6.45
N ILE A 94 16.25 20.89 -5.44
CA ILE A 94 14.99 21.63 -5.60
C ILE A 94 15.09 22.82 -6.57
N GLY A 95 16.30 23.35 -6.80
CA GLY A 95 16.53 24.46 -7.72
C GLY A 95 16.35 24.11 -9.20
N HIS A 96 16.25 22.83 -9.55
CA HIS A 96 15.91 22.39 -10.90
C HIS A 96 14.43 22.46 -11.21
N TYR A 97 13.56 22.81 -10.26
CA TYR A 97 12.12 22.72 -10.42
C TYR A 97 11.42 23.98 -9.92
N SER A 98 10.44 24.45 -10.68
CA SER A 98 9.51 25.49 -10.25
C SER A 98 8.11 25.16 -10.75
N LEU A 99 7.12 25.36 -9.91
CA LEU A 99 5.71 25.22 -10.25
C LEU A 99 5.06 26.61 -10.24
N ASP A 100 4.21 26.89 -11.22
CA ASP A 100 3.45 28.13 -11.27
C ASP A 100 2.30 28.17 -10.25
N GLY A 101 1.36 29.11 -10.39
CA GLY A 101 0.23 29.24 -9.47
C GLY A 101 0.62 29.71 -8.05
N GLY A 102 1.78 30.35 -7.90
CA GLY A 102 2.26 30.89 -6.63
C GLY A 102 2.98 29.88 -5.72
N ILE A 103 3.22 28.65 -6.19
CA ILE A 103 3.86 27.58 -5.41
C ILE A 103 5.39 27.71 -5.45
N GLY A 104 5.97 27.93 -6.63
CA GLY A 104 7.42 28.08 -6.81
C GLY A 104 8.20 26.78 -6.63
N ASN A 105 9.33 26.86 -5.93
CA ASN A 105 10.26 25.74 -5.79
C ASN A 105 9.71 24.67 -4.83
N PRO A 106 10.02 23.38 -5.06
CA PRO A 106 9.62 22.32 -4.15
C PRO A 106 10.39 22.35 -2.83
N HIS A 107 9.78 21.77 -1.80
CA HIS A 107 10.39 21.47 -0.52
C HIS A 107 11.40 20.31 -0.64
N SER A 108 11.09 19.31 -1.46
CA SER A 108 11.95 18.14 -1.63
C SER A 108 11.71 17.43 -2.96
N VAL A 109 12.76 16.80 -3.49
CA VAL A 109 12.71 15.95 -4.68
C VAL A 109 13.38 14.62 -4.37
N ASN A 110 12.76 13.51 -4.75
CA ASN A 110 13.32 12.16 -4.60
C ASN A 110 13.24 11.40 -5.91
N LEU A 111 14.37 10.88 -6.39
CA LEU A 111 14.43 10.05 -7.60
C LEU A 111 14.20 8.58 -7.25
N ILE A 112 13.30 7.93 -7.98
CA ILE A 112 12.92 6.52 -7.84
C ILE A 112 13.01 5.80 -9.19
N LYS A 113 12.67 4.50 -9.24
CA LYS A 113 12.67 3.66 -10.45
C LYS A 113 13.98 3.80 -11.28
N ASN A 114 15.13 3.68 -10.62
CA ASN A 114 16.44 3.87 -11.27
C ASN A 114 16.60 5.24 -11.95
N PHE A 115 16.17 6.31 -11.28
CA PHE A 115 16.31 7.71 -11.73
C PHE A 115 15.44 8.09 -12.94
N SER A 116 14.47 7.27 -13.34
CA SER A 116 13.53 7.61 -14.41
C SER A 116 12.26 8.34 -13.91
N THR A 117 12.07 8.46 -12.60
CA THR A 117 10.89 9.10 -12.01
C THR A 117 11.29 9.95 -10.82
N ALA A 118 10.71 11.14 -10.68
CA ALA A 118 10.85 12.00 -9.50
C ALA A 118 9.53 12.07 -8.70
N ILE A 119 9.61 11.96 -7.38
CA ILE A 119 8.55 12.43 -6.47
C ILE A 119 8.95 13.82 -5.99
N ILE A 120 8.16 14.81 -6.36
CA ILE A 120 8.37 16.23 -6.03
C ILE A 120 7.31 16.66 -5.03
N LYS A 121 7.72 17.27 -3.92
CA LYS A 121 6.83 17.73 -2.86
C LYS A 121 7.01 19.24 -2.64
N PHE A 122 5.90 19.94 -2.48
CA PHE A 122 5.81 21.38 -2.25
C PHE A 122 5.27 21.70 -0.86
N ASP A 123 5.46 22.93 -0.42
CA ASP A 123 4.93 23.44 0.86
C ASP A 123 3.48 23.93 0.74
N GLU A 124 3.09 24.41 -0.45
CA GLU A 124 1.77 24.95 -0.74
C GLU A 124 0.83 23.91 -1.36
N GLU A 125 -0.48 24.08 -1.09
CA GLU A 125 -1.52 23.17 -1.58
C GLU A 125 -1.91 23.47 -3.04
N PHE A 126 -2.14 22.42 -3.82
CA PHE A 126 -2.62 22.52 -5.19
C PHE A 126 -4.11 22.88 -5.22
N ILE A 127 -4.44 24.15 -5.50
CA ILE A 127 -5.79 24.69 -5.55
C ILE A 127 -6.28 25.05 -6.96
N GLU A 128 -5.36 25.33 -7.89
CA GLU A 128 -5.69 25.71 -9.26
C GLU A 128 -6.04 24.47 -10.10
N PRO A 129 -6.88 24.58 -11.14
CA PRO A 129 -7.28 23.44 -11.96
C PRO A 129 -6.15 22.86 -12.81
N THR A 130 -5.16 23.69 -13.17
CA THR A 130 -4.00 23.29 -13.97
C THR A 130 -2.75 23.99 -13.47
N TYR A 131 -1.61 23.36 -13.68
CA TYR A 131 -0.29 23.89 -13.35
C TYR A 131 0.70 23.66 -14.49
N ASN A 132 1.74 24.48 -14.57
CA ASN A 132 2.90 24.29 -15.44
C ASN A 132 4.14 24.03 -14.57
N LEU A 133 4.72 22.83 -14.70
CA LEU A 133 6.00 22.51 -14.08
C LEU A 133 7.12 22.92 -15.03
N THR A 134 8.00 23.81 -14.57
CA THR A 134 9.25 24.16 -15.27
C THR A 134 10.41 23.43 -14.61
N CYS A 135 11.16 22.68 -15.41
CA CYS A 135 12.38 21.99 -15.01
C CYS A 135 13.59 22.64 -15.69
N PHE A 136 14.62 23.02 -14.92
CA PHE A 136 15.81 23.72 -15.40
C PHE A 136 17.05 22.84 -15.40
N ASN A 137 17.93 23.03 -16.39
CA ASN A 137 19.23 22.37 -16.50
C ASN A 137 19.14 20.84 -16.33
N MET A 138 18.11 20.24 -16.92
CA MET A 138 17.86 18.81 -16.86
C MET A 138 18.98 18.05 -17.55
N LYS A 139 19.51 17.02 -16.89
CA LYS A 139 20.64 16.25 -17.42
C LYS A 139 20.33 14.76 -17.41
N SER A 140 20.61 14.06 -18.50
CA SER A 140 20.54 12.60 -18.55
C SER A 140 21.76 11.96 -17.89
N ARG A 141 21.69 10.67 -17.53
CA ARG A 141 22.82 9.93 -16.93
C ARG A 141 24.09 9.84 -17.77
N ILE A 142 23.98 10.08 -19.08
CA ILE A 142 25.10 10.11 -20.02
C ILE A 142 25.58 11.54 -20.32
N GLY A 143 24.98 12.53 -19.67
CA GLY A 143 25.44 13.92 -19.67
C GLY A 143 24.83 14.81 -20.75
N VAL A 144 23.76 14.38 -21.41
CA VAL A 144 23.00 15.23 -22.35
C VAL A 144 22.14 16.20 -21.53
N GLU A 145 22.28 17.50 -21.79
CA GLU A 145 21.65 18.57 -21.02
C GLU A 145 20.53 19.27 -21.82
N VAL A 146 19.48 19.68 -21.11
CA VAL A 146 18.35 20.48 -21.60
C VAL A 146 18.19 21.67 -20.64
N GLU A 147 18.29 22.89 -21.16
CA GLU A 147 18.26 24.10 -20.33
C GLU A 147 16.93 24.27 -19.61
N GLU A 148 15.81 24.01 -20.29
CA GLU A 148 14.48 24.23 -19.73
C GLU A 148 13.45 23.30 -20.39
N ILE A 149 12.58 22.70 -19.58
CA ILE A 149 11.45 21.89 -20.01
C ILE A 149 10.21 22.36 -19.23
N GLU A 150 9.17 22.73 -19.95
CA GLU A 150 7.86 23.03 -19.37
C GLU A 150 6.87 21.89 -19.65
N PHE A 151 6.03 21.57 -18.67
CA PHE A 151 4.98 20.58 -18.81
C PHE A 151 3.72 20.98 -18.06
N ASN A 152 2.63 21.14 -18.81
CA ASN A 152 1.32 21.44 -18.26
C ASN A 152 0.59 20.16 -17.80
N PHE A 153 -0.01 20.19 -16.62
CA PHE A 153 -0.84 19.10 -16.10
C PHE A 153 -2.06 19.61 -15.36
N GLU A 154 -3.09 18.75 -15.27
CA GLU A 154 -4.32 19.04 -14.55
C GLU A 154 -4.23 18.62 -13.07
N ASN A 155 -4.78 19.44 -12.17
CA ASN A 155 -4.96 19.14 -10.74
C ASN A 155 -6.18 18.23 -10.48
N GLY A 156 -6.59 17.45 -11.48
CA GLY A 156 -7.87 16.72 -11.51
C GLY A 156 -7.83 15.27 -11.05
N ALA A 157 -6.67 14.72 -10.67
CA ALA A 157 -6.60 13.33 -10.23
C ALA A 157 -7.10 13.20 -8.79
N ASP A 158 -8.13 12.38 -8.61
CA ASP A 158 -8.43 11.80 -7.31
C ASP A 158 -7.13 11.25 -6.71
N CYS A 159 -6.83 11.62 -5.47
CA CYS A 159 -5.66 11.16 -4.73
C CYS A 159 -6.08 10.31 -3.52
N VAL A 160 -7.38 10.10 -3.34
CA VAL A 160 -7.92 9.30 -2.26
C VAL A 160 -7.80 7.85 -2.68
N ALA A 161 -7.12 7.06 -1.86
CA ALA A 161 -7.04 5.63 -2.08
C ALA A 161 -8.33 4.94 -1.61
N PRO A 162 -8.71 3.81 -2.25
CA PRO A 162 -9.90 3.09 -1.88
C PRO A 162 -9.78 2.54 -0.46
N SER A 163 -10.88 2.58 0.29
CA SER A 163 -10.96 2.08 1.66
C SER A 163 -12.27 1.35 1.90
N VAL A 164 -12.30 0.38 2.81
CA VAL A 164 -13.54 -0.32 3.18
C VAL A 164 -14.31 0.54 4.17
N ILE A 165 -15.50 0.98 3.77
CA ILE A 165 -16.39 1.81 4.58
C ILE A 165 -17.39 0.98 5.39
N GLN A 166 -17.76 -0.20 4.90
CA GLN A 166 -18.74 -1.07 5.55
C GLN A 166 -18.45 -2.55 5.28
N ILE A 167 -18.82 -3.40 6.23
CA ILE A 167 -18.68 -4.86 6.14
C ILE A 167 -19.99 -5.51 6.56
N ASP A 168 -20.60 -6.26 5.64
CA ASP A 168 -21.85 -6.97 5.88
C ASP A 168 -21.61 -8.48 5.87
N VAL A 169 -21.74 -9.10 7.04
CA VAL A 169 -21.65 -10.56 7.17
C VAL A 169 -23.00 -11.17 6.79
N LEU A 170 -23.16 -11.55 5.52
CA LEU A 170 -24.43 -12.03 4.97
C LEU A 170 -24.87 -13.35 5.61
N ASN A 171 -23.92 -14.26 5.82
CA ASN A 171 -24.15 -15.55 6.45
C ASN A 171 -22.82 -16.10 6.99
N ASN A 172 -22.81 -17.34 7.50
CA ASN A 172 -21.61 -17.95 8.07
C ASN A 172 -20.54 -18.38 7.04
N LYS A 173 -20.67 -18.05 5.76
CA LYS A 173 -19.67 -18.31 4.71
C LYS A 173 -19.37 -17.09 3.85
N THR A 174 -20.29 -16.13 3.75
CA THR A 174 -20.20 -15.03 2.79
C THR A 174 -20.19 -13.69 3.51
N VAL A 175 -19.28 -12.81 3.10
CA VAL A 175 -19.11 -11.46 3.64
C VAL A 175 -18.96 -10.47 2.49
N ASN A 176 -19.68 -9.35 2.56
CA ASN A 176 -19.51 -8.22 1.65
C ASN A 176 -18.62 -7.16 2.30
N PHE A 177 -17.70 -6.61 1.52
CA PHE A 177 -16.87 -5.46 1.86
C PHE A 177 -17.22 -4.35 0.89
N ILE A 178 -17.78 -3.26 1.40
CA ILE A 178 -18.18 -2.10 0.62
C ILE A 178 -17.05 -1.08 0.69
N PHE A 179 -16.51 -0.70 -0.46
CA PHE A 179 -15.44 0.27 -0.59
C PHE A 179 -15.97 1.68 -0.82
N SER A 180 -15.14 2.69 -0.53
CA SER A 180 -15.40 4.10 -0.79
C SER A 180 -15.66 4.41 -2.27
N GLU A 181 -15.13 3.56 -3.15
CA GLU A 181 -15.18 3.70 -4.60
C GLU A 181 -15.01 2.33 -5.29
N ASP A 182 -15.09 2.34 -6.62
CA ASP A 182 -14.88 1.15 -7.44
C ASP A 182 -13.42 0.68 -7.40
N ILE A 183 -13.24 -0.62 -7.19
CA ILE A 183 -11.92 -1.24 -7.00
C ILE A 183 -11.48 -2.16 -8.15
N TYR A 184 -10.17 -2.23 -8.36
CA TYR A 184 -9.49 -3.00 -9.41
C TYR A 184 -8.16 -3.60 -8.90
N SER A 185 -7.64 -4.65 -9.56
CA SER A 185 -6.28 -5.17 -9.27
C SER A 185 -5.22 -4.50 -10.14
N SER A 186 -5.58 -4.17 -11.38
CA SER A 186 -4.87 -3.26 -12.29
C SER A 186 -5.90 -2.53 -13.17
N ILE A 187 -5.49 -1.53 -13.95
CA ILE A 187 -6.40 -0.76 -14.81
C ILE A 187 -7.16 -1.66 -15.80
N SER A 188 -6.61 -2.81 -16.17
CA SER A 188 -7.19 -3.78 -17.11
C SER A 188 -7.55 -5.14 -16.51
N ASP A 189 -7.24 -5.39 -15.23
CA ASP A 189 -7.39 -6.72 -14.62
C ASP A 189 -8.57 -6.80 -13.64
N GLU A 190 -9.25 -7.93 -13.69
CA GLU A 190 -10.20 -8.34 -12.67
C GLU A 190 -9.48 -8.62 -11.34
N ILE A 191 -10.18 -8.35 -10.23
CA ILE A 191 -9.68 -8.62 -8.89
C ILE A 191 -9.45 -10.13 -8.72
N GLN A 192 -8.30 -10.50 -8.15
CA GLN A 192 -7.91 -11.90 -7.93
C GLN A 192 -7.85 -12.24 -6.44
N ILE A 193 -8.02 -13.53 -6.11
CA ILE A 193 -7.91 -14.02 -4.71
C ILE A 193 -6.53 -13.70 -4.12
N SER A 194 -5.47 -13.67 -4.96
CA SER A 194 -4.10 -13.33 -4.56
C SER A 194 -3.95 -11.91 -4.00
N ASN A 195 -4.89 -11.00 -4.29
CA ASN A 195 -4.95 -9.67 -3.68
C ASN A 195 -5.37 -9.72 -2.20
N PHE A 196 -5.83 -10.86 -1.68
CA PHE A 196 -6.37 -10.98 -0.34
C PHE A 196 -5.70 -12.08 0.48
N VAL A 197 -5.52 -11.81 1.77
CA VAL A 197 -5.06 -12.81 2.73
C VAL A 197 -6.00 -12.82 3.93
N LEU A 198 -6.65 -13.97 4.16
CA LEU A 198 -7.48 -14.19 5.33
C LEU A 198 -6.61 -14.58 6.53
N LYS A 199 -6.59 -13.71 7.55
CA LYS A 199 -6.14 -14.08 8.89
C LYS A 199 -7.34 -14.56 9.68
N ARG A 200 -7.20 -15.76 10.24
CA ARG A 200 -8.28 -16.53 10.85
C ARG A 200 -8.07 -16.66 12.36
N PRO A 201 -9.15 -16.74 13.15
CA PRO A 201 -9.07 -17.03 14.57
C PRO A 201 -8.43 -18.39 14.86
N THR A 202 -7.83 -18.55 16.04
CA THR A 202 -7.17 -19.79 16.47
C THR A 202 -8.08 -21.02 16.46
N ASN A 203 -9.39 -20.86 16.67
CA ASN A 203 -10.37 -21.94 16.64
C ASN A 203 -10.85 -22.33 15.22
N ASP A 204 -10.43 -21.61 14.17
CA ASP A 204 -10.83 -21.83 12.78
C ASP A 204 -9.65 -21.89 11.79
N PHE A 205 -8.61 -22.62 12.16
CA PHE A 205 -7.34 -22.73 11.43
C PHE A 205 -7.42 -23.42 10.05
N ASN A 206 -8.57 -23.94 9.63
CA ASN A 206 -8.73 -24.61 8.32
C ASN A 206 -9.47 -23.75 7.28
N ASN A 207 -10.02 -22.61 7.67
CA ASN A 207 -10.83 -21.80 6.78
C ASN A 207 -9.99 -20.94 5.83
N SER A 208 -10.42 -20.73 4.60
CA SER A 208 -9.71 -19.97 3.58
C SER A 208 -10.70 -19.27 2.66
N ILE A 209 -10.21 -18.32 1.85
CA ILE A 209 -11.01 -17.71 0.78
C ILE A 209 -11.19 -18.77 -0.30
N GLU A 210 -12.44 -19.14 -0.60
CA GLU A 210 -12.80 -20.07 -1.66
C GLU A 210 -13.02 -19.32 -2.97
N ASN A 211 -13.82 -18.24 -2.92
CA ASN A 211 -14.17 -17.44 -4.09
C ASN A 211 -14.28 -15.96 -3.72
N ILE A 212 -14.11 -15.11 -4.74
CA ILE A 212 -14.40 -13.68 -4.67
C ILE A 212 -15.25 -13.28 -5.88
N SER A 213 -16.07 -12.25 -5.72
CA SER A 213 -16.72 -11.55 -6.84
C SER A 213 -16.79 -10.06 -6.52
N LYS A 214 -16.78 -9.21 -7.56
CA LYS A 214 -16.89 -7.76 -7.43
C LYS A 214 -18.08 -7.27 -8.27
N ASP A 215 -18.85 -6.36 -7.70
CA ASP A 215 -19.90 -5.59 -8.36
C ASP A 215 -19.74 -4.12 -7.93
N GLY A 216 -19.28 -3.25 -8.84
CA GLY A 216 -18.90 -1.87 -8.53
C GLY A 216 -17.90 -1.77 -7.35
N ASN A 217 -18.31 -1.11 -6.28
CA ASN A 217 -17.54 -0.93 -5.05
C ASN A 217 -17.74 -2.06 -4.02
N ILE A 218 -18.51 -3.11 -4.34
CA ILE A 218 -18.81 -4.21 -3.43
C ILE A 218 -17.95 -5.42 -3.79
N LEU A 219 -17.12 -5.83 -2.84
CA LEU A 219 -16.39 -7.11 -2.89
C LEU A 219 -17.13 -8.15 -2.06
N THR A 220 -17.59 -9.22 -2.70
CA THR A 220 -18.15 -10.39 -2.03
C THR A 220 -17.05 -11.45 -1.87
N VAL A 221 -16.82 -11.88 -0.63
CA VAL A 221 -15.85 -12.95 -0.31
C VAL A 221 -16.61 -14.16 0.23
N SER A 222 -16.39 -15.31 -0.39
CA SER A 222 -16.92 -16.61 0.05
C SER A 222 -15.83 -17.48 0.64
N LEU A 223 -16.09 -18.07 1.80
CA LEU A 223 -15.15 -18.88 2.56
C LEU A 223 -15.38 -20.38 2.36
N SER A 224 -14.28 -21.13 2.35
CA SER A 224 -14.27 -22.59 2.10
C SER A 224 -15.03 -23.35 3.18
N GLU A 225 -14.96 -22.89 4.43
CA GLU A 225 -15.66 -23.48 5.58
C GLU A 225 -16.58 -22.47 6.26
N LYS A 226 -17.56 -22.98 7.03
CA LYS A 226 -18.41 -22.12 7.86
C LYS A 226 -17.56 -21.43 8.93
N MET A 227 -17.66 -20.10 9.01
CA MET A 227 -17.10 -19.28 10.06
C MET A 227 -17.56 -19.77 11.43
N LYS A 228 -16.65 -19.65 12.41
CA LYS A 228 -16.89 -20.02 13.80
C LYS A 228 -16.94 -18.77 14.66
N TYR A 229 -17.85 -18.77 15.64
CA TYR A 229 -17.87 -17.74 16.67
C TYR A 229 -16.57 -17.79 17.48
N SER A 230 -15.97 -16.63 17.69
CA SER A 230 -14.69 -16.50 18.38
C SER A 230 -14.59 -15.13 19.02
N THR A 231 -13.79 -15.03 20.08
CA THR A 231 -13.39 -13.75 20.67
C THR A 231 -12.31 -13.03 19.85
N GLN A 232 -11.67 -13.73 18.91
CA GLN A 232 -10.75 -13.15 17.94
C GLN A 232 -11.48 -12.97 16.61
N PRO A 233 -11.41 -11.79 15.97
CA PRO A 233 -12.05 -11.58 14.69
C PRO A 233 -11.24 -12.23 13.55
N TYR A 234 -11.93 -12.51 12.45
CA TYR A 234 -11.27 -12.70 11.17
C TYR A 234 -10.72 -11.35 10.71
N LYS A 235 -9.59 -11.37 9.98
CA LYS A 235 -9.05 -10.18 9.33
C LYS A 235 -8.83 -10.46 7.86
N LEU A 236 -9.29 -9.55 7.01
CA LEU A 236 -8.96 -9.58 5.60
C LEU A 236 -7.83 -8.57 5.37
N VAL A 237 -6.68 -9.05 4.91
CA VAL A 237 -5.58 -8.20 4.46
C VAL A 237 -5.69 -8.04 2.96
N ILE A 238 -5.84 -6.81 2.50
CA ILE A 238 -6.05 -6.39 1.13
C ILE A 238 -4.72 -5.86 0.59
N LYS A 239 -4.34 -6.27 -0.62
CA LYS A 239 -3.05 -5.95 -1.24
C LYS A 239 -3.24 -5.57 -2.70
N ASN A 240 -2.53 -4.51 -3.11
CA ASN A 240 -2.45 -4.08 -4.51
C ASN A 240 -3.83 -3.86 -5.15
N ILE A 241 -4.80 -3.42 -4.36
CA ILE A 241 -6.09 -2.96 -4.88
C ILE A 241 -5.96 -1.47 -5.18
N LYS A 242 -6.51 -1.07 -6.32
CA LYS A 242 -6.50 0.30 -6.83
C LYS A 242 -7.91 0.78 -7.14
N ASP A 243 -8.07 2.08 -7.27
CA ASP A 243 -9.27 2.70 -7.81
C ASP A 243 -9.19 2.84 -9.35
N VAL A 244 -10.15 3.58 -9.93
CA VAL A 244 -10.20 3.88 -11.37
C VAL A 244 -9.01 4.72 -11.84
N VAL A 245 -8.46 5.56 -10.95
CA VAL A 245 -7.39 6.54 -11.25
C VAL A 245 -6.00 5.95 -10.98
N GLY A 246 -5.92 4.77 -10.34
CA GLY A 246 -4.71 4.04 -10.02
C GLY A 246 -4.18 4.22 -8.59
N ASN A 247 -4.91 4.91 -7.69
CA ASN A 247 -4.54 5.05 -6.29
C ASN A 247 -4.59 3.71 -5.58
N VAL A 248 -3.45 3.29 -5.04
CA VAL A 248 -3.33 1.99 -4.36
C VAL A 248 -3.82 2.12 -2.92
N ILE A 249 -4.59 1.13 -2.45
CA ILE A 249 -5.01 1.02 -1.05
C ILE A 249 -3.82 1.21 -0.09
N THR A 250 -4.00 2.09 0.90
CA THR A 250 -2.94 2.43 1.85
C THR A 250 -2.73 1.32 2.88
N ILE A 251 -1.54 1.29 3.48
CA ILE A 251 -1.22 0.32 4.55
C ILE A 251 -2.21 0.46 5.73
N GLN A 252 -2.62 1.68 6.06
CA GLN A 252 -3.56 1.96 7.14
C GLN A 252 -4.94 1.33 6.89
N ASN A 253 -5.40 1.33 5.63
CA ASN A 253 -6.71 0.79 5.24
C ASN A 253 -6.63 -0.65 4.70
N SER A 254 -5.43 -1.22 4.60
CA SER A 254 -5.18 -2.55 4.03
C SER A 254 -5.71 -3.72 4.87
N THR A 255 -6.08 -3.51 6.13
CA THR A 255 -6.52 -4.60 7.01
C THR A 255 -7.84 -4.28 7.69
N VAL A 256 -8.86 -5.07 7.39
CA VAL A 256 -10.20 -4.95 7.97
C VAL A 256 -10.53 -6.16 8.81
N GLN A 257 -11.46 -6.01 9.76
CA GLN A 257 -11.83 -7.07 10.71
C GLN A 257 -13.33 -7.35 10.68
N PHE A 258 -13.71 -8.61 10.76
CA PHE A 258 -15.12 -9.03 10.77
C PHE A 258 -15.32 -10.26 11.66
N SER A 259 -16.56 -10.47 12.11
CA SER A 259 -16.94 -11.57 13.00
C SER A 259 -18.43 -11.85 12.84
N LEU A 260 -18.85 -13.05 13.23
CA LEU A 260 -20.27 -13.34 13.35
C LEU A 260 -20.84 -12.59 14.56
N THR A 261 -21.76 -11.66 14.32
CA THR A 261 -22.38 -10.80 15.35
C THR A 261 -23.81 -11.18 15.67
N ASP A 262 -24.40 -12.11 14.93
CA ASP A 262 -25.78 -12.59 15.06
C ASP A 262 -25.96 -13.57 16.24
N ILE A 263 -25.34 -13.30 17.38
CA ILE A 263 -25.59 -14.05 18.61
C ILE A 263 -26.86 -13.48 19.24
N VAL A 264 -28.00 -14.03 18.85
CA VAL A 264 -29.33 -13.64 19.34
C VAL A 264 -29.82 -14.53 20.48
N ASP A 265 -29.19 -15.67 20.71
CA ASP A 265 -29.55 -16.63 21.75
C ASP A 265 -28.31 -17.34 22.31
N LEU A 266 -28.53 -18.28 23.23
CA LEU A 266 -27.46 -19.06 23.87
C LEU A 266 -26.95 -20.23 23.02
N SER A 267 -27.51 -20.51 21.83
CA SER A 267 -27.14 -21.67 21.02
C SER A 267 -25.64 -21.71 20.70
N LYS A 268 -25.04 -20.53 20.53
CA LYS A 268 -23.64 -20.29 20.15
C LYS A 268 -22.67 -20.16 21.33
N LEU A 269 -23.17 -20.21 22.59
CA LEU A 269 -22.33 -20.12 23.79
C LEU A 269 -21.24 -21.20 23.81
N VAL A 270 -19.99 -20.81 24.05
CA VAL A 270 -18.83 -21.70 24.20
C VAL A 270 -18.24 -21.55 25.60
N VAL A 271 -17.78 -22.66 26.18
CA VAL A 271 -17.20 -22.71 27.52
C VAL A 271 -15.81 -23.34 27.44
N TYR A 272 -14.76 -22.57 27.78
CA TYR A 272 -13.36 -23.00 27.69
C TYR A 272 -12.47 -22.35 28.76
N PRO A 273 -11.37 -23.00 29.19
CA PRO A 273 -10.94 -24.35 28.80
C PRO A 273 -11.78 -25.46 29.45
N ASN A 274 -11.97 -26.59 28.76
CA ASN A 274 -12.69 -27.74 29.29
C ASN A 274 -11.98 -29.05 28.85
N PRO A 275 -11.30 -29.77 29.77
CA PRO A 275 -11.14 -29.48 31.20
C PRO A 275 -10.29 -28.23 31.48
N ILE A 276 -10.48 -27.61 32.64
CA ILE A 276 -9.57 -26.58 33.16
C ILE A 276 -8.56 -27.22 34.14
N TYR A 277 -7.27 -27.02 33.88
CA TYR A 277 -6.16 -27.50 34.71
C TYR A 277 -5.58 -26.35 35.52
N LEU A 278 -5.66 -26.42 36.84
CA LEU A 278 -5.25 -25.31 37.73
C LEU A 278 -3.75 -25.15 37.90
N ARG A 279 -2.97 -26.13 37.43
CA ARG A 279 -1.51 -26.06 37.35
C ARG A 279 -1.04 -25.19 36.19
N ASP A 280 -1.90 -24.94 35.21
CA ASP A 280 -1.57 -24.13 34.05
C ASP A 280 -1.74 -22.63 34.36
N SER A 281 -1.30 -21.78 33.42
CA SER A 281 -1.42 -20.32 33.55
C SER A 281 -2.86 -19.82 33.56
N GLU A 282 -3.82 -20.57 33.01
CA GLU A 282 -5.24 -20.19 32.99
C GLU A 282 -5.96 -20.63 34.26
N LYS A 283 -6.39 -19.65 35.08
CA LYS A 283 -7.05 -19.89 36.37
C LYS A 283 -8.54 -19.54 36.38
N GLU A 284 -9.11 -19.25 35.22
CA GLU A 284 -10.49 -18.79 35.04
C GLU A 284 -11.20 -19.62 33.96
N MET A 285 -12.48 -19.93 34.22
CA MET A 285 -13.38 -20.51 33.24
C MET A 285 -14.03 -19.38 32.43
N LYS A 286 -13.93 -19.43 31.10
CA LYS A 286 -14.51 -18.43 30.20
C LYS A 286 -15.77 -18.98 29.56
N PHE A 287 -16.83 -18.19 29.64
CA PHE A 287 -18.09 -18.37 28.91
C PHE A 287 -18.14 -17.27 27.86
N THR A 288 -18.21 -17.61 26.59
CA THR A 288 -18.18 -16.64 25.49
C THR A 288 -19.35 -16.82 24.54
N ASN A 289 -19.57 -15.82 23.68
CA ASN A 289 -20.67 -15.75 22.72
C ASN A 289 -22.02 -15.61 23.42
N PHE A 290 -22.12 -14.69 24.37
CA PHE A 290 -23.39 -14.26 24.92
C PHE A 290 -24.11 -13.28 23.99
N PRO A 291 -25.45 -13.27 23.94
CA PRO A 291 -26.20 -12.23 23.23
C PRO A 291 -25.90 -10.84 23.81
N ILE A 292 -25.77 -9.83 22.94
CA ILE A 292 -25.57 -8.43 23.36
C ILE A 292 -26.85 -7.85 23.96
N ASN A 293 -26.72 -6.83 24.82
CA ASN A 293 -27.85 -6.09 25.41
C ASN A 293 -28.84 -6.93 26.23
N THR A 294 -28.61 -8.23 26.38
CA THR A 294 -29.46 -9.16 27.14
C THR A 294 -28.88 -9.41 28.53
N ARG A 295 -29.72 -9.27 29.56
CA ARG A 295 -29.40 -9.68 30.94
C ARG A 295 -29.77 -11.14 31.17
N GLY A 296 -29.07 -11.77 32.12
CA GLY A 296 -29.36 -13.13 32.52
C GLY A 296 -28.70 -13.53 33.80
N LYS A 297 -28.70 -14.84 34.05
CA LYS A 297 -28.14 -15.45 35.24
C LYS A 297 -27.33 -16.68 34.88
N ILE A 298 -26.17 -16.82 35.50
CA ILE A 298 -25.39 -18.05 35.48
C ILE A 298 -25.55 -18.77 36.82
N SER A 299 -25.72 -20.09 36.79
CA SER A 299 -25.74 -20.96 37.96
C SER A 299 -24.89 -22.19 37.70
N ILE A 300 -24.02 -22.53 38.63
CA ILE A 300 -23.08 -23.65 38.53
C ILE A 300 -23.33 -24.59 39.70
N PHE A 301 -23.48 -25.87 39.39
CA PHE A 301 -23.82 -26.93 40.32
C PHE A 301 -22.74 -28.02 40.30
N ASN A 302 -22.55 -28.71 41.42
CA ASN A 302 -21.76 -29.95 41.45
C ASN A 302 -22.59 -31.14 40.92
N MET A 303 -21.99 -32.33 40.84
CA MET A 303 -22.69 -33.55 40.42
C MET A 303 -23.79 -34.03 41.37
N ALA A 304 -23.79 -33.59 42.64
CA ALA A 304 -24.85 -33.88 43.59
C ALA A 304 -26.06 -32.94 43.43
N GLY A 305 -25.94 -31.89 42.60
CA GLY A 305 -26.98 -30.88 42.39
C GLY A 305 -26.90 -29.71 43.37
N ASP A 306 -25.87 -29.62 44.19
CA ASP A 306 -25.67 -28.47 45.08
C ASP A 306 -25.26 -27.25 44.27
N LEU A 307 -25.89 -26.11 44.56
CA LEU A 307 -25.54 -24.83 43.96
C LEU A 307 -24.19 -24.33 44.52
N ILE A 308 -23.20 -24.24 43.65
CA ILE A 308 -21.84 -23.82 44.00
C ILE A 308 -21.64 -22.34 43.77
N PHE A 309 -22.16 -21.84 42.65
CA PHE A 309 -21.99 -20.45 42.26
C PHE A 309 -23.22 -19.96 41.52
N ASN A 310 -23.65 -18.73 41.79
CA ASN A 310 -24.57 -18.02 40.92
C ASN A 310 -24.21 -16.54 40.83
N ASN A 311 -24.54 -15.93 39.69
CA ASN A 311 -24.39 -14.50 39.53
C ASN A 311 -25.31 -13.99 38.42
N ASP A 312 -25.71 -12.73 38.53
CA ASP A 312 -26.34 -12.03 37.42
C ASP A 312 -25.25 -11.64 36.41
N ILE A 313 -25.57 -11.75 35.11
CA ILE A 313 -24.64 -11.53 34.01
C ILE A 313 -25.29 -10.67 32.92
N GLY A 314 -24.44 -9.99 32.14
CA GLY A 314 -24.89 -9.03 31.15
C GLY A 314 -25.50 -7.76 31.77
N PRO A 315 -26.00 -6.82 30.94
CA PRO A 315 -25.97 -6.87 29.49
C PRO A 315 -24.54 -6.73 28.98
N PHE A 316 -24.21 -7.48 27.92
CA PHE A 316 -22.88 -7.41 27.30
C PHE A 316 -22.88 -6.38 26.18
N ASN A 317 -21.97 -5.41 26.26
CA ASN A 317 -21.79 -4.36 25.26
C ASN A 317 -20.39 -4.54 24.66
N GLY A 318 -20.30 -5.20 23.50
CA GLY A 318 -19.04 -5.51 22.82
C GLY A 318 -18.38 -6.81 23.29
N ASN A 319 -17.86 -6.85 24.53
CA ASN A 319 -17.20 -8.05 25.06
C ASN A 319 -18.21 -9.07 25.59
N GLN A 320 -18.68 -9.98 24.73
CA GLN A 320 -19.65 -11.04 25.00
C GLN A 320 -19.06 -12.21 25.81
N MET A 321 -18.36 -11.92 26.90
CA MET A 321 -17.67 -12.90 27.71
C MET A 321 -17.94 -12.69 29.20
N TYR A 322 -18.16 -13.80 29.89
CA TYR A 322 -18.17 -13.88 31.34
C TYR A 322 -17.01 -14.76 31.81
N ARG A 323 -16.28 -14.30 32.83
CA ARG A 323 -15.16 -15.03 33.45
C ARG A 323 -15.57 -15.44 34.85
N TRP A 324 -15.44 -16.72 35.13
CA TRP A 324 -15.60 -17.24 36.48
C TRP A 324 -14.24 -17.64 37.03
N ASP A 325 -13.90 -17.06 38.18
CA ASP A 325 -12.64 -17.26 38.89
C ASP A 325 -12.58 -18.60 39.63
N LEU A 326 -13.55 -19.49 39.43
CA LEU A 326 -13.65 -20.79 40.10
C LEU A 326 -13.81 -20.70 41.63
N ASN A 327 -14.34 -19.59 42.14
CA ASN A 327 -14.76 -19.48 43.53
C ASN A 327 -16.26 -19.71 43.68
N ASN A 328 -16.66 -20.33 44.79
CA ASN A 328 -18.07 -20.46 45.16
C ASN A 328 -18.64 -19.13 45.68
N ASN A 329 -19.94 -19.09 45.97
CA ASN A 329 -20.60 -17.89 46.51
C ASN A 329 -20.04 -17.40 47.86
N SER A 330 -19.28 -18.21 48.59
CA SER A 330 -18.59 -17.82 49.82
C SER A 330 -17.15 -17.34 49.58
N GLY A 331 -16.73 -17.17 48.33
CA GLY A 331 -15.37 -16.76 47.96
C GLY A 331 -14.31 -17.85 48.12
N LYS A 332 -14.72 -19.12 48.33
CA LYS A 332 -13.78 -20.25 48.47
C LYS A 332 -13.59 -20.95 47.13
N ARG A 333 -12.35 -21.31 46.81
CA ARG A 333 -12.01 -22.09 45.61
C ARG A 333 -12.75 -23.41 45.56
N VAL A 334 -13.30 -23.76 44.41
CA VAL A 334 -14.00 -25.04 44.21
C VAL A 334 -13.01 -26.21 44.03
N SER A 335 -13.43 -27.41 44.45
CA SER A 335 -12.61 -28.63 44.36
C SER A 335 -12.55 -29.21 42.95
N SER A 336 -11.66 -30.16 42.71
CA SER A 336 -11.68 -30.96 41.47
C SER A 336 -13.01 -31.69 41.33
N GLY A 337 -13.48 -31.80 40.09
CA GLY A 337 -14.72 -32.50 39.80
C GLY A 337 -15.37 -32.04 38.51
N VAL A 338 -16.51 -32.66 38.20
CA VAL A 338 -17.38 -32.25 37.09
C VAL A 338 -18.44 -31.31 37.65
N TYR A 339 -18.69 -30.23 36.93
CA TYR A 339 -19.68 -29.22 37.27
C TYR A 339 -20.64 -29.06 36.12
N ILE A 340 -21.89 -28.75 36.45
CA ILE A 340 -22.97 -28.47 35.51
C ILE A 340 -23.24 -26.98 35.59
N TYR A 341 -23.27 -26.30 34.45
CA TYR A 341 -23.74 -24.91 34.39
C TYR A 341 -25.13 -24.84 33.76
N ILE A 342 -25.90 -23.88 34.23
CA ILE A 342 -27.19 -23.47 33.67
C ILE A 342 -27.11 -21.96 33.50
N ILE A 343 -27.37 -21.50 32.28
CA ILE A 343 -27.42 -20.09 31.91
C ILE A 343 -28.81 -19.80 31.37
N GLU A 344 -29.43 -18.73 31.87
CA GLU A 344 -30.76 -18.28 31.51
C GLU A 344 -30.70 -16.81 31.10
N MET A 345 -31.17 -16.49 29.89
CA MET A 345 -31.14 -15.17 29.26
C MET A 345 -32.34 -14.98 28.35
N GLU A 346 -33.20 -13.98 28.61
CA GLU A 346 -34.36 -13.60 27.78
C GLU A 346 -35.11 -14.80 27.14
N GLY A 347 -35.56 -15.74 27.97
CA GLY A 347 -36.31 -16.93 27.53
C GLY A 347 -35.47 -18.05 26.92
N SER A 348 -34.19 -17.81 26.64
CA SER A 348 -33.21 -18.85 26.28
C SER A 348 -32.59 -19.49 27.50
N ARG A 349 -32.42 -20.81 27.47
CA ARG A 349 -31.76 -21.58 28.52
C ARG A 349 -30.74 -22.53 27.93
N LYS A 350 -29.50 -22.48 28.41
CA LYS A 350 -28.45 -23.43 28.03
C LYS A 350 -27.88 -24.12 29.24
N LYS A 351 -27.74 -25.44 29.12
CA LYS A 351 -27.09 -26.30 30.09
C LYS A 351 -25.87 -26.96 29.48
N GLY A 352 -24.85 -27.18 30.27
CA GLY A 352 -23.67 -27.94 29.86
C GLY A 352 -22.84 -28.36 31.06
N LYS A 353 -21.67 -28.94 30.79
CA LYS A 353 -20.77 -29.42 31.84
C LYS A 353 -19.32 -29.12 31.51
N PHE A 354 -18.51 -28.95 32.54
CA PHE A 354 -17.06 -28.84 32.43
C PHE A 354 -16.39 -29.58 33.59
N ALA A 355 -15.10 -29.87 33.45
CA ALA A 355 -14.30 -30.53 34.48
C ALA A 355 -13.20 -29.59 34.99
N ILE A 356 -13.01 -29.57 36.31
CA ILE A 356 -11.91 -28.88 37.00
C ILE A 356 -10.92 -29.92 37.52
N ILE A 357 -9.64 -29.75 37.18
CA ILE A 357 -8.55 -30.65 37.57
C ILE A 357 -7.46 -29.83 38.28
N HIS A 358 -7.11 -30.21 39.52
CA HIS A 358 -6.11 -29.56 40.36
C HIS A 358 -4.70 -30.13 40.18
#